data_AF-A0A538AD03-F1
#
_entry.id   AF-A0A538AD03-F1
#
_cell.length_a   1.000
_cell.length_b   1.000
_cell.length_c   1.000
_cell.angle_alpha   90.00
_cell.angle_beta   90.00
_cell.angle_gamma   90.00
#
_symmetry.space_group_name_H-M   'P 1'
#
loop_
_entity.id
_entity.type
_entity.pdbx_description
1 polymer ?
#
loop_
_entity_poly.entity_id
_entity_poly.type
_entity_poly.pdbx_seq_one_letter_code
_entity_poly.pdbx_strand_id
1 'polypeptide(L)'
;MNARTDTPGVVHIVRLDSSDAHRTTTKFSVSFGGHKDGVGAIELGKPKGFDALTVLLQKLSVPPTEIAIACQVLTGEPHHEIPNVILRRGIFRHLGL
;
A
#
# COMPACT_ATOMS: atom_id res chain seq x y z
N MET A 1 -21.03 -12.61 -20.25
CA MET A 1 -19.87 -11.69 -20.15
C MET A 1 -19.40 -11.72 -18.70
N ASN A 2 -18.25 -12.34 -18.42
CA ASN A 2 -17.73 -12.48 -17.05
C ASN A 2 -17.04 -11.18 -16.63
N ALA A 3 -17.69 -10.40 -15.76
CA ALA A 3 -17.10 -9.19 -15.19
C ALA A 3 -15.87 -9.58 -14.33
N ARG A 4 -14.67 -9.47 -14.90
CA ARG A 4 -13.42 -9.43 -14.14
C ARG A 4 -13.50 -8.18 -13.27
N THR A 5 -13.79 -8.36 -11.99
CA THR A 5 -13.89 -7.28 -11.00
C THR A 5 -12.49 -6.92 -10.56
N ASP A 6 -11.77 -6.28 -11.48
CA ASP A 6 -10.56 -5.52 -11.22
C ASP A 6 -11.03 -4.19 -10.63
N THR A 7 -10.72 -3.94 -9.35
CA THR A 7 -11.08 -2.68 -8.70
C THR A 7 -9.88 -1.74 -8.82
N PRO A 8 -9.94 -0.73 -9.72
CA PRO A 8 -8.92 0.31 -9.74
C PRO A 8 -9.09 1.20 -8.51
N GLY A 9 -7.97 1.60 -7.93
CA GLY A 9 -7.98 2.54 -6.81
C GLY A 9 -6.58 3.05 -6.50
N VAL A 10 -6.46 3.69 -5.35
CA VAL A 10 -5.21 4.27 -4.85
C VAL A 10 -4.77 3.47 -3.62
N VAL A 11 -3.50 3.08 -3.60
CA VAL A 11 -2.86 2.56 -2.38
C VAL A 11 -2.23 3.73 -1.66
N HIS A 12 -2.69 4.00 -0.45
CA HIS A 12 -2.15 5.01 0.45
C HIS A 12 -1.21 4.33 1.43
N ILE A 13 0.02 4.85 1.55
CA ILE A 13 1.04 4.35 2.46
C ILE A 13 1.44 5.49 3.38
N VAL A 14 1.12 5.34 4.67
CA VAL A 14 1.42 6.34 5.70
C VAL A 14 2.44 5.77 6.66
N ARG A 15 3.51 6.52 6.94
CA ARG A 15 4.42 6.24 8.05
C ARG A 15 3.73 6.59 9.36
N LEU A 16 3.67 5.63 10.28
CA LEU A 16 3.06 5.83 11.60
C LEU A 16 4.05 6.38 12.64
N ASP A 17 5.36 6.35 12.34
CA ASP A 17 6.39 6.95 13.19
C ASP A 17 6.65 8.41 12.80
N SER A 18 6.86 9.27 13.80
CA SER A 18 7.07 10.71 13.60
C SER A 18 8.54 11.12 13.38
N SER A 19 9.47 10.16 13.36
CA SER A 19 10.91 10.39 13.22
C SER A 19 11.44 9.73 11.94
N ASP A 20 12.67 10.08 11.54
CA ASP A 20 13.32 9.58 10.31
C ASP A 20 13.12 8.08 10.12
N ALA A 21 12.86 7.66 8.88
CA ALA A 21 12.52 6.28 8.54
C ALA A 21 13.63 5.30 8.90
N HIS A 22 13.60 4.74 10.10
CA HIS A 22 14.50 3.66 10.46
C HIS A 22 14.07 2.39 9.72
N ARG A 23 14.90 1.96 8.77
CA ARG A 23 14.54 0.97 7.73
C ARG A 23 13.86 -0.31 8.23
N THR A 24 14.17 -0.73 9.45
CA THR A 24 13.72 -2.01 10.03
C THR A 24 12.65 -1.86 11.12
N THR A 25 12.48 -0.67 11.70
CA THR A 25 11.57 -0.47 12.84
C THR A 25 10.36 0.39 12.50
N THR A 26 10.44 1.17 11.42
CA THR A 26 9.35 2.03 10.97
C THR A 26 8.08 1.23 10.68
N LYS A 27 6.97 1.64 11.28
CA LYS A 27 5.64 1.10 11.01
C LYS A 27 4.98 1.90 9.91
N PHE A 28 4.36 1.19 8.98
CA PHE A 28 3.55 1.78 7.94
C PHE A 28 2.10 1.34 8.11
N SER A 29 1.17 2.18 7.67
CA SER A 29 -0.23 1.84 7.45
C SER A 29 -0.45 1.84 5.95
N VAL A 30 -0.95 0.73 5.42
CA VAL A 30 -1.28 0.60 4.00
C VAL A 30 -2.79 0.45 3.89
N SER A 31 -3.41 1.36 3.14
CA SER A 31 -4.85 1.37 2.91
C SER A 31 -5.13 1.47 1.42
N PHE A 32 -6.28 0.95 0.98
CA PHE A 32 -6.72 1.05 -0.40
C PHE A 32 -8.10 1.68 -0.49
N GLY A 33 -8.23 2.74 -1.27
CA GLY A 33 -9.45 3.52 -1.35
C GLY A 33 -9.58 4.32 -2.65
N GLY A 34 -10.67 5.07 -2.73
CA GLY A 34 -10.92 5.98 -3.85
C GLY A 34 -10.04 7.23 -3.78
N HIS A 35 -9.88 7.88 -4.94
CA HIS A 35 -9.04 9.07 -5.15
C HIS A 35 -9.42 10.30 -4.31
N LYS A 36 -10.55 10.29 -3.58
CA LYS A 36 -10.97 11.37 -2.69
C LYS A 36 -10.69 11.00 -1.23
N ASP A 37 -9.60 11.53 -0.71
CA ASP A 37 -9.37 11.82 0.72
C ASP A 37 -9.32 10.63 1.69
N GLY A 38 -9.14 9.39 1.21
CA GLY A 38 -9.04 8.20 2.07
C GLY A 38 -10.34 7.85 2.82
N VAL A 39 -11.43 8.59 2.59
CA VAL A 39 -12.75 8.32 3.16
C VAL A 39 -13.30 7.07 2.48
N GLY A 40 -13.36 5.97 3.24
CA GLY A 40 -13.72 4.64 2.72
C GLY A 40 -12.53 3.80 2.25
N ALA A 41 -11.28 4.23 2.53
CA ALA A 41 -10.12 3.38 2.31
C ALA A 41 -10.13 2.20 3.30
N ILE A 42 -10.00 0.99 2.79
CA ILE A 42 -9.91 -0.23 3.57
C ILE A 42 -8.45 -0.39 4.01
N GLU A 43 -8.21 -0.50 5.31
CA GLU A 43 -6.87 -0.84 5.81
C GLU A 43 -6.51 -2.24 5.35
N LEU A 44 -5.44 -2.34 4.55
CA LEU A 44 -4.96 -3.60 4.00
C LEU A 44 -3.94 -4.28 4.92
N GLY A 45 -3.25 -3.49 5.74
CA GLY A 45 -2.34 -4.00 6.74
C GLY A 45 -1.38 -2.94 7.28
N LYS A 46 -0.64 -3.33 8.32
CA LYS A 46 0.34 -2.50 9.00
C LYS A 46 1.73 -3.15 8.99
N PRO A 47 2.46 -3.10 7.85
CA PRO A 47 3.78 -3.69 7.77
C PRO A 47 4.79 -2.92 8.63
N LYS A 48 5.74 -3.67 9.21
CA LYS A 48 6.85 -3.12 9.98
C LYS A 48 8.16 -3.28 9.19
N GLY A 49 8.80 -2.17 8.87
CA GLY A 49 9.99 -2.07 8.03
C GLY A 49 9.67 -2.10 6.53
N PHE A 50 10.65 -1.69 5.72
CA PHE A 50 10.50 -1.64 4.26
C PHE A 50 10.38 -3.03 3.61
N ASP A 51 10.97 -4.06 4.20
CA ASP A 51 10.87 -5.44 3.68
C ASP A 51 9.42 -5.96 3.77
N ALA A 52 8.79 -5.79 4.94
CA ALA A 52 7.39 -6.19 5.12
C ALA A 52 6.44 -5.36 4.25
N LEU A 53 6.75 -4.07 4.05
CA LEU A 53 6.00 -3.20 3.16
C LEU A 53 6.11 -3.69 1.71
N THR A 54 7.32 -4.01 1.25
CA THR A 54 7.60 -4.54 -0.09
C THR A 54 6.82 -5.83 -0.33
N VAL A 55 6.85 -6.77 0.61
CA VAL A 55 6.09 -8.03 0.50
C VAL A 55 4.58 -7.77 0.42
N LEU A 56 4.05 -6.83 1.20
CA LEU A 56 2.64 -6.47 1.13
C LEU A 56 2.28 -5.87 -0.23
N LEU A 57 3.05 -4.90 -0.74
CA LEU A 57 2.80 -4.27 -2.03
C LEU A 57 2.91 -5.26 -3.20
N GLN A 58 3.86 -6.20 -3.14
CA GLN A 58 3.98 -7.30 -4.10
C GLN A 58 2.74 -8.18 -4.09
N LYS A 59 2.20 -8.51 -2.90
CA LYS A 59 0.94 -9.25 -2.78
C LYS A 59 -0.22 -8.51 -3.41
N LEU A 60 -0.23 -7.17 -3.37
CA LEU A 60 -1.20 -6.31 -4.03
C LEU A 60 -0.99 -6.18 -5.55
N SER A 61 -0.01 -6.90 -6.12
CA SER A 61 0.38 -6.80 -7.54
C SER A 61 0.86 -5.40 -7.96
N VAL A 62 1.41 -4.62 -7.03
CA VAL A 62 2.03 -3.33 -7.34
C VAL A 62 3.33 -3.58 -8.12
N PRO A 63 3.60 -2.84 -9.21
CA PRO A 63 4.81 -3.01 -9.99
C PRO A 63 6.08 -2.78 -9.16
N PRO A 64 7.16 -3.57 -9.36
CA PRO A 64 8.42 -3.38 -8.62
C PRO A 64 8.99 -1.96 -8.71
N THR A 65 8.80 -1.27 -9.84
CA THR A 65 9.21 0.13 -10.04
C THR A 65 8.49 1.07 -9.07
N GLU A 66 7.15 0.94 -8.95
CA GLU A 66 6.35 1.73 -8.02
C GLU A 66 6.70 1.42 -6.57
N ILE A 67 7.01 0.16 -6.25
CA ILE A 67 7.46 -0.23 -4.91
C ILE A 67 8.79 0.47 -4.56
N ALA A 68 9.75 0.50 -5.49
CA ALA A 68 11.03 1.16 -5.28
C ALA A 68 10.86 2.67 -5.06
N ILE A 69 10.02 3.31 -5.89
CA ILE A 69 9.66 4.73 -5.75
C ILE A 69 9.01 4.99 -4.38
N ALA A 70 8.02 4.18 -4.00
CA ALA A 70 7.35 4.31 -2.72
C ALA A 70 8.33 4.18 -1.55
N CYS A 71 9.22 3.18 -1.59
CA CYS A 71 10.24 3.01 -0.55
C CYS A 71 11.17 4.22 -0.47
N GLN A 72 11.58 4.77 -1.62
CA GLN A 72 12.46 5.94 -1.67
C GLN A 72 11.76 7.20 -1.16
N VAL A 73 10.55 7.50 -1.63
CA VAL A 73 9.75 8.65 -1.17
C VAL A 73 9.50 8.55 0.32
N LEU A 74 9.10 7.36 0.79
CA LEU A 74 8.92 7.11 2.21
C LEU A 74 10.22 7.20 3.00
N THR A 75 11.42 7.37 2.45
CA THR A 75 12.57 7.70 3.32
C THR A 75 12.54 9.15 3.82
N GLY A 76 12.05 10.08 3.00
CA GLY A 76 11.99 11.51 3.32
C GLY A 76 10.60 12.01 3.68
N GLU A 77 9.55 11.43 3.08
CA GLU A 77 8.17 11.84 3.29
C GLU A 77 7.41 10.83 4.15
N PRO A 78 6.51 11.30 5.05
CA PRO A 78 5.71 10.41 5.88
C PRO A 78 4.52 9.79 5.14
N HIS A 79 4.24 10.18 3.90
CA HIS A 79 3.09 9.70 3.13
C HIS A 79 3.45 9.53 1.66
N HIS A 80 2.94 8.47 1.04
CA HIS A 80 3.03 8.24 -0.40
C HIS A 80 1.78 7.53 -0.91
N GLU A 81 1.38 7.88 -2.13
CA GLU A 81 0.21 7.33 -2.80
C GLU A 81 0.63 6.68 -4.11
N ILE A 82 0.15 5.47 -4.35
CA ILE A 82 0.35 4.74 -5.60
C ILE A 82 -1.00 4.70 -6.33
N PRO A 83 -1.20 5.52 -7.38
CA PRO A 83 -2.45 5.52 -8.14
C PRO A 83 -2.53 4.32 -9.09
N ASN A 84 -3.73 4.06 -9.61
CA ASN A 84 -4.00 3.04 -10.63
C ASN A 84 -3.64 1.60 -10.21
N VAL A 85 -3.67 1.31 -8.91
CA VAL A 85 -3.50 -0.05 -8.42
C VAL A 85 -4.78 -0.82 -8.65
N ILE A 86 -4.65 -2.00 -9.25
CA ILE A 86 -5.78 -2.88 -9.54
C ILE A 86 -5.82 -3.99 -8.49
N LEU A 87 -6.76 -3.91 -7.57
CA LEU A 87 -7.00 -5.01 -6.63
C LEU A 87 -7.88 -6.07 -7.27
N ARG A 88 -7.40 -7.31 -7.20
CA ARG A 88 -8.15 -8.49 -7.63
C ARG A 88 -8.98 -9.03 -6.47
N ARG A 89 -10.18 -9.54 -6.76
CA ARG A 89 -11.13 -10.08 -5.77
C ARG A 89 -10.57 -11.15 -4.80
N GLY A 90 -9.45 -11.79 -5.15
CA GLY A 90 -8.75 -12.76 -4.29
C GLY A 90 -7.74 -12.17 -3.31
N ILE A 91 -7.35 -10.90 -3.49
CA ILE A 91 -6.35 -10.23 -2.65
C ILE A 91 -6.84 -10.14 -1.21
N PHE A 92 -8.11 -9.77 -1.00
CA PHE A 92 -8.70 -9.59 0.34
C PHE A 92 -8.65 -10.90 1.12
N ARG A 93 -9.01 -12.02 0.49
CA ARG A 93 -8.87 -13.37 1.05
C ARG A 93 -7.41 -13.73 1.38
N HIS A 94 -6.47 -13.34 0.53
CA HIS A 94 -5.04 -13.59 0.75
C HIS A 94 -4.44 -12.73 1.89
N LEU A 95 -5.09 -11.61 2.20
CA LEU A 95 -4.75 -10.73 3.32
C LEU A 95 -5.49 -11.10 4.62
N GLY A 96 -6.45 -12.03 4.56
CA GLY A 96 -7.25 -12.43 5.71
C GLY A 96 -8.30 -11.39 6.12
N LEU A 97 -8.72 -10.53 5.17
CA LEU A 97 -9.75 -9.50 5.33
C LEU A 97 -11.10 -9.94 4.78
#